data_AF-A0A2N6GIQ5-F1
#
_entry.id   AF-A0A2N6GIQ5-F1
#
_cell.length_a   1.000
_cell.length_b   1.000
_cell.length_c   1.000
_cell.angle_alpha   90.00
_cell.angle_beta   90.00
_cell.angle_gamma   90.00
#
_symmetry.space_group_name_H-M   'P 1'
#
loop_
_entity.id
_entity.type
_entity.pdbx_description
1 polymer ?
#
loop_
_entity_poly.entity_id
_entity_poly.type
_entity_poly.pdbx_seq_one_letter_code
_entity_poly.pdbx_strand_id
1 'polypeptide(L)' 'MEIAVQSGRFRGAEWCVQHPNGPWAACDAYSFVRREWLAHAHREMSMEYYIKFAIAKTGKLLLVVSCHPPEDRR' A
#
# COMPACT_ATOMS: atom_id res chain seq x y z
N MET A 1 -3.66 8.17 3.34
CA MET A 1 -4.67 7.10 3.40
C MET A 1 -5.94 7.49 2.66
N GLU A 2 -6.44 8.72 2.87
CA GLU A 2 -7.59 9.29 2.14
C GLU A 2 -7.52 9.10 0.61
N ILE A 3 -6.39 9.45 -0.02
CA ILE A 3 -6.17 9.24 -1.47
C ILE A 3 -6.34 7.77 -1.88
N ALA A 4 -5.85 6.83 -1.07
CA ALA A 4 -5.95 5.40 -1.38
C ALA A 4 -7.39 4.88 -1.28
N VAL A 5 -8.20 5.44 -0.37
CA VAL A 5 -9.61 5.09 -0.20
C VAL A 5 -10.50 5.80 -1.23
N GLN A 6 -10.20 7.05 -1.56
CA GLN A 6 -11.03 7.87 -2.47
C GLN A 6 -10.69 7.68 -3.95
N SER A 7 -9.41 7.54 -4.27
CA SER A 7 -8.90 7.50 -5.66
C SER A 7 -8.01 6.29 -5.95
N GLY A 8 -7.68 5.52 -4.92
CA GLY A 8 -6.96 4.27 -5.08
C GLY A 8 -7.87 3.17 -5.59
N ARG A 9 -7.23 2.11 -6.08
CA ARG A 9 -7.87 0.90 -6.54
C ARG A 9 -7.85 -0.13 -5.41
N PHE A 10 -9.03 -0.54 -4.95
CA PHE A 10 -9.14 -1.73 -4.12
C PHE A 10 -8.66 -2.96 -4.90
N ARG A 11 -7.76 -3.72 -4.29
CA ARG A 11 -7.13 -4.91 -4.87
C ARG A 11 -7.76 -6.19 -4.35
N GLY A 12 -8.34 -6.15 -3.14
CA GLY A 12 -9.01 -7.29 -2.52
C GLY A 12 -8.82 -7.33 -1.01
N ALA A 13 -9.61 -8.17 -0.36
CA ALA A 13 -9.41 -8.56 1.03
C ALA A 13 -8.53 -9.82 1.07
N GLU A 14 -7.50 -9.84 1.92
CA GLU A 14 -6.51 -10.91 1.97
C GLU A 14 -6.01 -11.17 3.39
N TRP A 15 -5.60 -12.41 3.65
CA TRP A 15 -4.93 -12.78 4.88
C TRP A 15 -3.43 -12.51 4.76
N CYS A 16 -2.91 -11.69 5.67
CA CYS A 16 -1.49 -11.34 5.71
C CYS A 16 -0.82 -11.88 6.97
N VAL A 17 0.41 -12.37 6.85
CA VAL A 17 1.27 -12.68 7.99
C VAL A 17 2.26 -11.53 8.17
N GLN A 18 2.34 -10.98 9.39
CA GLN A 18 3.16 -9.79 9.65
C GLN A 18 4.68 -10.06 9.56
N HIS A 19 5.11 -11.28 9.85
CA HIS A 19 6.48 -11.78 9.74
C HIS A 19 6.45 -13.31 9.69
N PRO A 20 7.54 -14.02 9.32
CA PRO A 20 7.57 -15.48 9.38
C PRO A 20 7.13 -16.01 10.76
N ASN A 21 6.16 -16.92 10.79
CA ASN A 21 5.52 -17.48 12.00
C ASN A 21 4.75 -16.47 12.88
N GLY A 22 4.43 -15.29 12.37
CA GLY A 22 3.64 -14.27 13.06
C GLY A 22 2.13 -14.50 12.99
N PRO A 23 1.34 -13.64 13.67
CA PRO A 23 -0.12 -13.69 13.60
C PRO A 23 -0.65 -13.33 12.22
N TRP A 24 -1.75 -13.96 11.84
CA TRP A 24 -2.52 -13.61 10.64
C TRP A 24 -3.42 -12.40 10.91
N ALA A 25 -3.48 -11.49 9.94
CA ALA A 25 -4.37 -10.33 9.94
C ALA A 25 -5.23 -10.34 8.68
N ALA A 26 -6.54 -10.10 8.82
CA ALA A 26 -7.43 -9.83 7.70
C ALA A 26 -7.20 -8.39 7.26
N CYS A 27 -6.63 -8.21 6.08
CA CYS A 27 -6.27 -6.92 5.53
C CYS A 27 -7.12 -6.59 4.31
N ASP A 28 -7.42 -5.32 4.13
CA ASP A 28 -7.82 -4.78 2.83
C ASP A 28 -6.61 -4.20 2.11
N ALA A 29 -6.44 -4.56 0.84
CA ALA A 29 -5.35 -4.12 -0.01
C ALA A 29 -5.82 -3.09 -1.04
N TYR A 30 -5.05 -2.01 -1.19
CA TYR A 30 -5.27 -0.92 -2.14
C TYR A 30 -3.99 -0.60 -2.87
N SER A 31 -4.10 -0.08 -4.10
CA SER A 31 -2.98 0.57 -4.78
C SER A 31 -3.37 1.92 -5.36
N PHE A 32 -2.43 2.85 -5.45
CA PHE A 32 -2.66 4.12 -6.13
C PHE A 32 -1.36 4.63 -6.75
N VAL A 33 -1.48 5.44 -7.80
CA VAL A 33 -0.33 6.06 -8.47
C VAL A 33 -0.34 7.54 -8.16
N ARG A 34 0.84 8.08 -7.83
CA ARG A 34 1.03 9.51 -7.59
C ARG A 34 2.24 10.02 -8.37
N ARG A 35 2.10 11.18 -9.03
CA ARG A 35 3.25 11.90 -9.59
C ARG A 35 3.94 12.66 -8.47
N GLU A 36 5.24 12.43 -8.34
CA GLU A 36 6.06 13.04 -7.30
C GLU A 36 7.39 13.51 -7.89
N TRP A 37 7.87 14.66 -7.43
CA TRP A 37 9.21 15.12 -7.74
C TRP A 37 10.23 14.30 -6.96
N LEU A 38 11.09 13.57 -7.67
CA LEU A 38 12.19 12.84 -7.05
C LEU A 38 13.45 13.69 -7.05
N ALA A 39 13.85 14.17 -5.87
CA ALA A 39 15.03 15.00 -5.72
C ALA A 39 16.30 14.34 -6.29
N HIS A 40 16.50 13.05 -6.07
CA HIS A 40 17.68 12.30 -6.55
C HIS A 40 17.70 12.07 -8.06
N ALA A 41 16.54 12.06 -8.72
CA ALA A 41 16.44 11.91 -10.18
C ALA A 41 16.26 13.25 -10.89
N HIS A 42 16.10 14.35 -10.12
CA HIS A 42 15.84 15.70 -10.60
C HIS A 42 14.71 15.78 -11.64
N ARG A 43 13.65 14.98 -11.44
CA ARG A 43 12.47 14.94 -12.34
C ARG A 43 11.21 14.47 -11.61
N GLU A 44 10.06 14.76 -12.19
CA GLU A 44 8.79 14.13 -11.79
C GLU A 44 8.73 12.68 -12.26
N MET A 45 8.27 11.79 -11.38
CA MET A 45 8.01 10.39 -11.70
C MET A 45 6.70 9.93 -11.10
N SER A 46 6.01 9.04 -11.81
CA SER A 46 4.84 8.34 -11.28
C SER A 46 5.31 7.20 -10.36
N MET A 47 4.93 7.24 -9.09
CA MET A 47 5.19 6.18 -8.11
C MET A 47 3.91 5.40 -7.84
N GLU A 48 4.01 4.07 -7.77
CA GLU A 48 2.90 3.21 -7.36
C GLU A 48 3.06 2.83 -5.89
N TYR A 49 2.04 3.10 -5.10
CA TYR A 49 1.96 2.75 -3.70
C TYR A 49 0.99 1.60 -3.52
N TYR A 50 1.38 0.64 -2.68
CA TYR A 50 0.52 -0.43 -2.21
C TYR A 50 0.30 -0.24 -0.72
N ILE A 51 -0.96 -0.26 -0.31
CA ILE A 51 -1.36 -0.12 1.08
C ILE A 51 -2.14 -1.36 1.47
N LYS A 52 -1.77 -1.96 2.59
CA LYS A 52 -2.55 -3.00 3.25
C LYS A 52 -2.82 -2.55 4.67
N PHE A 53 -4.06 -2.65 5.12
CA PHE A 53 -4.37 -2.31 6.51
C PHE A 53 -5.37 -3.29 7.13
N ALA A 54 -5.22 -3.49 8.43
CA ALA A 54 -6.10 -4.33 9.25
C ALA A 54 -6.38 -3.64 10.58
N ILE A 55 -7.57 -3.86 11.12
CA ILE A 55 -7.93 -3.38 12.45
C ILE A 55 -7.90 -4.59 13.40
N ALA A 56 -7.00 -4.55 14.37
CA ALA A 56 -6.91 -5.57 15.41
C ALA A 56 -8.16 -5.51 16.32
N LYS A 57 -8.47 -6.63 17.00
CA LYS A 57 -9.59 -6.70 17.97
C LYS A 57 -9.52 -5.64 19.07
N THR A 58 -8.33 -5.13 19.38
CA THR A 58 -8.09 -4.06 20.36
C THR A 58 -8.36 -2.65 19.80
N GLY A 59 -8.80 -2.53 18.54
CA GLY A 59 -9.01 -1.27 17.84
C GLY A 59 -7.73 -0.67 17.24
N LYS A 60 -6.56 -1.31 17.42
CA LYS A 60 -5.29 -0.84 16.86
C LYS A 60 -5.21 -1.10 15.36
N LEU A 61 -4.68 -0.13 14.61
CA LEU A 61 -4.46 -0.25 13.16
C LEU A 61 -3.08 -0.87 12.87
N LEU A 62 -3.07 -1.92 12.07
CA LEU A 62 -1.89 -2.38 11.34
C LEU A 62 -1.91 -1.72 9.97
N LEU A 63 -0.83 -1.03 9.60
CA LEU A 63 -0.67 -0.39 8.31
C LEU A 63 0.66 -0.82 7.70
N VAL A 64 0.58 -1.41 6.51
CA VAL A 64 1.74 -1.75 5.69
C VAL A 64 1.67 -0.92 4.43
N VAL A 65 2.77 -0.22 4.13
CA VAL A 65 2.91 0.59 2.92
C VAL A 65 4.17 0.16 2.21
N SER A 66 4.05 -0.13 0.92
CA SER A 66 5.20 -0.28 0.03
C SER A 66 5.10 0.71 -1.12
N CYS A 67 6.25 1.17 -1.58
CA CYS A 67 6.39 2.11 -2.69
C CYS A 67 7.29 1.46 -3.73
N HIS A 68 6.80 1.39 -4.96
CA HIS A 68 7.54 0.82 -6.07
C HIS A 68 7.63 1.87 -7.19
N PRO A 69 8.76 1.94 -7.91
CA PRO A 69 8.78 2.55 -9.22
C PRO A 69 7.67 1.95 -10.08
N PRO A 70 7.19 2.65 -11.11
CA PRO A 70 6.21 2.08 -12.01
C PRO A 70 6.85 0.82 -12.61
N GLU A 71 6.31 -0.36 -12.29
CA GLU A 71 6.70 -1.57 -13.00
C GLU A 71 6.39 -1.34 -14.47
N ASP A 72 7.35 -1.65 -15.36
CA ASP A 72 7.08 -1.83 -16.78
C ASP A 72 6.11 -3.02 -16.90
N ARG A 73 4.81 -2.77 -16.70
CA ARG A 73 3.75 -3.73 -16.93
C ARG A 73 3.65 -3.92 -18.44
N ARG A 74 4.50 -4.81 -18.97
CA ARG A 74 4.35 -5.43 -20.29
C ARG A 74 3.14 -6.35 -20.32
#